data_AF-A0A3F3I6P5-F1
#
_entry.id   AF-A0A3F3I6P5-F1
#
_cell.length_a   1.000
_cell.length_b   1.000
_cell.length_c   1.000
_cell.angle_alpha   90.00
_cell.angle_beta   90.00
_cell.angle_gamma   90.00
#
_symmetry.space_group_name_H-M   'P 1'
#
loop_
_entity.id
_entity.type
_entity.pdbx_description
1 polymer ?
#
loop_
_entity_poly.entity_id
_entity_poly.type
_entity_poly.pdbx_seq_one_letter_code
_entity_poly.pdbx_strand_id
1 'polypeptide(L)' 'MGIIPGRKVSNSAAGYVAGDRSMNVFILYFVLGASIFSSFAFLGGPGWAYSRGAAA' A
#
# COMPACT_ATOMS: atom_id res chain seq x y z
N MET A 1 -3.17 12.37 13.14
CA MET A 1 -3.06 12.72 11.70
C MET A 1 -3.61 11.66 10.74
N GLY A 2 -3.82 10.39 11.12
CA GLY A 2 -4.27 9.33 10.20
C GLY A 2 -5.72 9.40 9.68
N ILE A 3 -6.61 10.13 10.37
CA ILE A 3 -8.04 10.24 9.98
C ILE A 3 -8.32 11.38 9.00
N ILE A 4 -7.36 12.28 8.80
CA ILE A 4 -7.54 13.51 7.99
C ILE A 4 -7.86 13.23 6.52
N PRO A 5 -7.24 12.23 5.85
CA PRO A 5 -7.52 11.94 4.43
C PRO A 5 -8.99 11.55 4.18
N GLY A 6 -9.62 10.83 5.11
CA GLY A 6 -11.00 10.35 4.96
C GLY A 6 -12.07 11.43 5.11
N ARG A 7 -11.73 12.62 5.61
CA ARG A 7 -12.72 13.69 5.88
C ARG A 7 -13.22 14.42 4.65
N LYS A 8 -12.54 14.29 3.51
CA LYS A 8 -12.85 15.01 2.26
C LYS A 8 -13.43 14.10 1.16
N VAL A 9 -13.62 12.81 1.46
CA VAL A 9 -14.03 11.80 0.49
C VAL A 9 -15.55 11.72 0.40
N SER A 10 -16.10 11.53 -0.81
CA SER A 10 -17.54 11.37 -1.02
C SER A 10 -18.10 10.09 -0.36
N ASN A 11 -19.35 10.15 0.11
CA ASN A 11 -20.08 9.00 0.66
C ASN A 11 -20.61 8.05 -0.44
N SER A 12 -19.75 7.68 -1.39
CA SER A 12 -20.07 6.77 -2.48
C SER A 12 -19.12 5.57 -2.49
N ALA A 13 -19.51 4.48 -3.17
CA ALA A 13 -18.62 3.33 -3.35
C ALA A 13 -17.32 3.74 -4.07
N ALA A 14 -17.39 4.70 -5.00
CA ALA A 14 -16.22 5.26 -5.66
C ALA A 14 -15.35 6.10 -4.69
N GLY A 15 -15.96 6.86 -3.78
CA GLY A 15 -15.24 7.56 -2.72
C GLY A 15 -14.51 6.58 -1.80
N TYR A 16 -15.20 5.55 -1.31
CA TYR A 16 -14.63 4.54 -0.42
C TYR A 16 -13.51 3.70 -1.06
N VAL A 17 -13.71 3.23 -2.29
CA VAL A 17 -12.76 2.33 -2.97
C VAL A 17 -11.64 3.11 -3.67
N ALA A 18 -11.95 4.23 -4.31
CA ALA A 18 -11.01 4.95 -5.17
C ALA A 18 -10.56 6.30 -4.60
N GLY A 19 -11.02 6.72 -3.43
CA GLY A 19 -10.66 8.02 -2.83
C GLY A 19 -11.01 9.20 -3.75
N ASP A 20 -12.18 9.14 -4.38
CA ASP A 20 -12.65 10.07 -5.42
C ASP A 20 -11.71 10.20 -6.64
N ARG A 21 -10.81 9.23 -6.85
CA ARG A 21 -9.76 9.25 -7.91
C ARG A 21 -8.87 10.50 -7.83
N SER A 22 -8.79 11.11 -6.65
CA SER A 22 -8.05 12.35 -6.41
C SER A 22 -6.55 12.14 -6.18
N MET A 23 -6.12 10.89 -5.99
CA MET A 23 -4.72 10.55 -5.75
C MET A 23 -3.91 10.62 -7.05
N ASN A 24 -2.84 11.42 -7.03
CA ASN A 24 -1.85 11.43 -8.12
C ASN A 24 -1.03 10.12 -8.10
N VAL A 25 -0.50 9.72 -9.26
CA VAL A 25 0.41 8.60 -9.49
C VAL A 25 1.53 8.53 -8.46
N PHE A 26 2.10 9.67 -8.06
CA PHE A 26 3.14 9.70 -7.02
C PHE A 26 2.66 9.13 -5.68
N ILE A 27 1.47 9.52 -5.22
CA ILE A 27 0.89 9.02 -3.97
C ILE A 27 0.49 7.55 -4.14
N LEU A 28 -0.12 7.22 -5.28
CA LEU A 28 -0.53 5.85 -5.61
C LEU A 28 0.66 4.88 -5.62
N TYR A 29 1.84 5.31 -6.07
CA TYR A 29 3.06 4.50 -6.05
C TYR A 29 3.43 4.06 -4.62
N PHE A 30 3.41 5.00 -3.67
CA PHE A 30 3.68 4.67 -2.27
C PHE A 30 2.57 3.85 -1.62
N VAL A 31 1.30 4.11 -1.95
CA VAL A 31 0.17 3.30 -1.45
C VAL A 31 0.30 1.85 -1.92
N LEU A 32 0.60 1.65 -3.21
CA LEU A 32 0.81 0.32 -3.76
C LEU A 32 2.03 -0.36 -3.13
N GLY A 33 3.16 0.34 -2.99
CA GLY A 33 4.33 -0.18 -2.32
C GLY A 33 4.05 -0.58 -0.87
N ALA A 34 3.40 0.29 -0.10
CA ALA A 34 3.02 0.02 1.29
C ALA A 34 2.08 -1.19 1.42
N SER A 35 1.25 -1.45 0.39
CA SER A 35 0.37 -2.63 0.38
C SER A 35 1.12 -3.95 0.17
N ILE A 36 2.28 -3.90 -0.51
CA ILE A 36 3.13 -5.07 -0.76
C ILE A 36 4.08 -5.31 0.43
N PHE A 37 4.68 -4.25 0.96
CA PHE A 37 5.65 -4.33 2.05
C PHE A 37 4.97 -4.35 3.42
N SER A 38 4.61 -5.56 3.85
CA SER A 38 4.10 -5.84 5.21
C SER A 38 5.18 -6.46 6.12
N SER A 39 4.93 -6.54 7.42
CA SER A 39 5.82 -7.21 8.39
C SER A 39 6.11 -8.66 7.97
N PHE A 40 5.11 -9.35 7.41
CA PHE A 40 5.27 -10.67 6.82
C PHE A 40 6.29 -10.68 5.66
N ALA A 41 6.25 -9.69 4.78
CA ALA A 41 7.21 -9.58 3.68
C ALA A 41 8.62 -9.27 4.19
N PHE A 42 8.74 -8.42 5.22
CA PHE A 42 10.01 -8.09 5.86
C PHE A 42 10.66 -9.25 6.62
N LEU A 43 9.89 -10.12 7.25
CA LEU A 43 10.41 -11.31 7.95
C LEU A 43 10.56 -12.50 7.00
N GLY A 44 9.60 -12.71 6.10
CA GLY A 44 9.55 -13.84 5.18
C GLY A 44 10.53 -13.75 4.02
N GLY A 45 10.72 -12.55 3.44
CA GLY A 45 11.64 -12.33 2.32
C GLY A 45 13.09 -12.71 2.64
N PRO A 46 13.69 -12.14 3.70
CA PRO A 46 15.04 -12.51 4.13
C PRO A 46 15.16 -13.98 4.53
N GLY A 47 14.14 -14.55 5.20
CA GLY A 47 14.12 -15.97 5.59
C GLY A 47 14.12 -16.92 4.38
N TRP A 48 13.40 -16.58 3.31
CA TRP A 48 13.41 -17.34 2.07
C TRP A 48 14.74 -17.22 1.32
N ALA A 49 15.26 -15.99 1.20
CA ALA A 49 16.54 -15.73 0.55
C ALA A 49 17.71 -16.42 1.25
N TYR A 50 17.70 -16.47 2.58
CA TYR A 50 18.70 -17.22 3.36
C TYR A 50 18.63 -18.73 3.09
N SER A 51 17.43 -19.28 2.90
CA SER A 51 17.21 -20.72 2.80
C SER A 51 17.37 -21.29 1.38
N ARG A 52 17.13 -20.48 0.34
CA ARG A 52 17.09 -20.92 -1.07
C ARG A 52 17.89 -20.05 -2.04
N GLY A 53 18.52 -18.98 -1.54
CA GLY A 53 19.11 -17.93 -2.36
C GLY A 53 18.06 -16.87 -2.76
N ALA A 54 18.52 -15.66 -3.06
CA ALA A 54 17.65 -14.63 -3.63
C ALA A 54 17.41 -14.96 -5.12
N ALA A 55 16.16 -14.88 -5.58
CA ALA A 55 15.88 -14.84 -7.01
C ALA A 55 16.45 -13.51 -7.55
N ALA A 56 17.41 -13.61 -8.46
CA ALA A 56 18.00 -12.47 -9.17
C ALA A 56 17.07 -11.97 -10.28
#